data_AF-A0AA43ZWY9-F1
#
_entry.id   AF-A0AA43ZWY9-F1
#
_cell.length_a   1.000
_cell.length_b   1.000
_cell.length_c   1.000
_cell.angle_alpha   90.00
_cell.angle_beta   90.00
_cell.angle_gamma   90.00
#
_symmetry.space_group_name_H-M   'P 1'
#
loop_
_entity.id
_entity.type
_entity.pdbx_description
1 polymer ?
#
loop_
_entity_poly.entity_id
_entity_poly.type
_entity_poly.pdbx_seq_one_letter_code
_entity_poly.pdbx_strand_id
1 'polypeptide(L)' 'MGKRTIVPFGPQHPALPEPVHLDLELEDETVVRAVPSIGYVHRGLEKLVEQRDY' A
#
# COMPACT_ATOMS: atom_id res chain seq x y z
N MET A 1 -8.27 -15.02 23.03
CA MET A 1 -8.45 -14.18 21.84
C MET A 1 -7.30 -13.21 21.84
N GLY A 2 -6.36 -13.33 20.90
CA GLY A 2 -5.10 -12.57 20.92
C GLY A 2 -5.33 -11.07 20.77
N LYS A 3 -4.37 -10.26 21.19
CA LYS A 3 -4.46 -8.80 21.08
C LYS A 3 -4.24 -8.41 19.61
N ARG A 4 -5.21 -7.74 19.01
CA ARG A 4 -5.08 -7.20 17.65
C ARG A 4 -4.45 -5.81 17.66
N THR A 5 -3.45 -5.62 16.81
CA THR A 5 -2.75 -4.35 16.65
C THR A 5 -2.60 -4.04 15.16
N ILE A 6 -2.75 -2.77 14.79
CA ILE A 6 -2.50 -2.31 13.42
C ILE A 6 -1.11 -1.66 13.38
N VAL A 7 -0.27 -2.12 12.46
CA VAL A 7 1.08 -1.58 12.24
C VAL A 7 1.16 -1.03 10.82
N PRO A 8 1.46 0.27 10.65
CA PRO A 8 1.70 0.84 9.33
C PRO A 8 3.06 0.39 8.80
N PHE A 9 3.10 -0.05 7.54
CA PHE A 9 4.30 -0.50 6.86
C PHE A 9 4.44 0.18 5.49
N GLY A 10 5.60 0.77 5.23
CA GLY A 10 5.78 1.69 4.09
C GLY A 10 5.21 3.09 4.36
N PRO A 11 5.06 3.96 3.35
CA PRO A 11 5.22 3.73 1.90
C PRO A 11 6.69 3.59 1.47
N GLN A 12 7.61 4.18 2.22
CA GLN A 12 9.04 4.05 1.99
C GLN A 12 9.63 3.12 3.05
N HIS A 13 10.00 1.91 2.63
CA HIS A 13 10.63 0.93 3.48
C HIS A 13 11.67 0.15 2.67
N PRO A 14 12.89 -0.14 3.18
CA PRO A 14 13.93 -0.82 2.39
C PRO A 14 13.53 -2.20 1.85
N ALA A 15 12.57 -2.86 2.50
CA ALA A 15 12.02 -4.14 2.06
C ALA A 15 10.98 -4.03 0.93
N LEU A 16 10.55 -2.81 0.56
CA LEU A 16 9.57 -2.57 -0.50
C LEU A 16 10.27 -2.00 -1.74
N PRO A 17 10.16 -2.66 -2.91
CA PRO A 17 10.76 -2.17 -4.14
C PRO A 17 10.04 -0.94 -4.71
N GLU A 18 8.76 -0.77 -4.38
CA GLU A 18 7.92 0.34 -4.84
C GLU A 18 7.25 1.04 -3.65
N PRO A 19 6.81 2.31 -3.80
CA PRO A 19 6.10 3.03 -2.75
C PRO A 19 4.71 2.41 -2.50
N VAL A 20 4.58 1.62 -1.45
CA VAL A 20 3.33 0.97 -1.06
C VAL A 20 3.13 1.08 0.44
N HIS A 21 2.00 1.64 0.86
CA HIS A 21 1.63 1.71 2.26
C HIS A 21 0.64 0.57 2.60
N LEU A 22 0.93 -0.19 3.64
CA LEU A 22 0.13 -1.32 4.12
C LEU A 22 -0.21 -1.10 5.59
N ASP A 23 -1.49 -1.21 5.93
CA ASP A 23 -1.92 -1.41 7.31
C ASP A 23 -1.95 -2.91 7.59
N LEU A 24 -1.01 -3.38 8.41
CA LEU A 24 -0.91 -4.78 8.81
C LEU A 24 -1.67 -5.01 10.12
N GLU A 25 -2.70 -5.86 10.08
CA GLU A 25 -3.38 -6.33 11.27
C GLU A 25 -2.64 -7.56 11.80
N LEU A 26 -2.08 -7.44 13.00
CA LEU A 26 -1.32 -8.46 13.68
C LEU A 26 -2.16 -9.07 14.81
N GLU A 27 -2.15 -10.39 14.92
CA GLU A 27 -2.49 -11.11 16.14
C GLU A 27 -1.19 -11.73 16.68
N ASP A 28 -0.66 -11.11 17.74
CA ASP A 28 0.70 -11.37 18.25
C ASP A 28 1.78 -11.22 17.16
N GLU A 29 2.47 -12.30 16.76
CA GLU A 29 3.50 -12.29 15.71
C GLU A 29 2.96 -12.68 14.33
N THR A 30 1.66 -12.97 14.21
CA THR A 30 1.05 -13.43 12.95
C THR A 30 0.30 -12.29 12.28
N VAL A 31 0.60 -12.03 10.99
CA VAL A 31 -0.22 -11.16 10.15
C VAL A 31 -1.51 -11.87 9.80
N VAL A 32 -2.64 -11.35 10.26
CA VAL A 32 -3.97 -11.91 9.98
C VAL A 32 -4.68 -11.19 8.83
N ARG A 33 -4.30 -9.93 8.56
CA ARG A 33 -4.81 -9.14 7.43
C ARG A 33 -3.80 -8.08 7.01
N ALA A 34 -3.79 -7.75 5.72
CA ALA A 34 -3.07 -6.60 5.18
C ALA A 34 -4.04 -5.75 4.35
N VAL A 35 -4.12 -4.46 4.65
CA VAL A 35 -4.94 -3.50 3.89
C VAL A 35 -4.00 -2.55 3.14
N PRO A 36 -3.89 -2.67 1.81
CA PRO A 36 -3.04 -1.78 1.03
C PRO A 36 -3.74 -0.44 0.77
N SER A 37 -3.01 0.65 1.02
CA SER A 37 -3.33 1.97 0.49
C SER A 37 -2.75 2.10 -0.91
N ILE A 38 -3.64 2.08 -1.91
CA ILE A 38 -3.28 2.14 -3.33
C ILE A 38 -3.22 3.59 -3.85
N GLY A 39 -2.51 3.79 -4.96
CA GLY A 39 -2.51 5.07 -5.68
C GLY A 39 -1.33 5.99 -5.39
N TYR A 40 -0.36 5.57 -4.56
CA TYR A 40 0.81 6.39 -4.18
C TYR A 40 1.64 6.85 -5.39
N VAL A 41 1.71 6.03 -6.44
CA VAL A 41 2.39 6.30 -7.71
C VAL A 41 1.42 6.47 -8.89
N HIS A 42 0.13 6.72 -8.60
CA HIS A 42 -0.84 6.96 -9.67
C HIS A 42 -0.58 8.31 -10.35
N ARG A 43 -0.37 8.29 -11.67
CA ARG A 43 -0.04 9.48 -12.47
C ARG A 43 -1.14 9.92 -13.44
N GLY A 44 -2.31 9.30 -13.40
CA GLY A 44 -3.41 9.63 -14.31
C GLY A 44 -3.07 9.43 -15.79
N LEU A 45 -2.24 8.42 -16.11
CA LEU A 45 -1.76 8.19 -17.47
C LEU A 45 -2.91 8.02 -18.48
N GLU A 46 -3.95 7.28 -18.11
CA GLU A 46 -5.15 7.09 -18.93
C GLU A 46 -5.78 8.43 -19.30
N LYS A 47 -5.96 9.32 -18.32
CA LYS A 47 -6.53 10.65 -18.55
C LYS A 47 -5.62 11.55 -19.40
N LEU A 48 -4.30 11.43 -19.21
CA LEU A 48 -3.32 12.17 -20.02
C LEU A 48 -3.40 11.74 -21.49
N VAL A 49 -3.53 10.44 -21.76
CA VAL A 49 -3.61 9.91 -23.13
C VAL A 49 -4.90 10.36 -23.83
N GLU A 50 -6.02 10.55 -23.12
CA GLU A 50 -7.22 11.14 -23.72
C GLU A 50 -7.01 12.55 -24.30
N GLN A 51 -6.02 13.31 -23.80
CA GLN A 51 -5.76 14.69 -24.21
C GLN A 51 -4.65 14.82 -25.26
N ARG A 52 -3.91 13.75 -25.54
CA ARG A 52 -2.79 13.78 -26.47
C ARG A 52 -3.16 13.03 -27.75
N ASP A 53 -2.91 13.68 -28.88
CA ASP A 53 -2.87 12.99 -30.18
C ASP A 53 -1.64 12.05 -30.24
N TYR A 54 -1.76 11.01 -31.07
CA TYR A 54 -0.76 9.95 -31.24
C TYR A 54 0.57 10.43 -31.81
#